data_AF-A0A7K3A9U6-F1
#
_entry.id   AF-A0A7K3A9U6-F1
#
_cell.length_a   1.000
_cell.length_b   1.000
_cell.length_c   1.000
_cell.angle_alpha   90.00
_cell.angle_beta   90.00
_cell.angle_gamma   90.00
#
_symmetry.space_group_name_H-M   'P 1'
#
loop_
_entity.id
_entity.type
_entity.pdbx_description
1 polymer ?
#
loop_
_entity_poly.entity_id
_entity_poly.type
_entity_poly.pdbx_seq_one_letter_code
_entity_poly.pdbx_strand_id
1 'polypeptide(L)'
;MNEELPVRVQVDGRLVEWKLLVEGDGPWVLTLRSPAGNECSAQGDDVFDVLRVLRAELAPRAVKICCNGARANVRPSGFASSYGSWMIYVLHRWRPVTVRDLVPTFDHCEPGLVGSVEEQDAYWERYLSDRGKWLKLINPVWWAYFLTASWGRPKFRPGP
;
A
#
# COMPACT_ATOMS: atom_id res chain seq x y z
N MET A 1 -14.22 -5.55 12.20
CA MET A 1 -12.89 -5.81 12.82
C MET A 1 -12.37 -4.49 13.34
N ASN A 2 -11.87 -4.43 14.58
CA ASN A 2 -11.34 -3.20 15.17
C ASN A 2 -9.90 -3.45 15.61
N GLU A 3 -8.96 -2.74 15.00
CA GLU A 3 -7.52 -2.91 15.24
C GLU A 3 -6.87 -1.53 15.44
N GLU A 4 -5.96 -1.42 16.41
CA GLU A 4 -5.14 -0.23 16.61
C GLU A 4 -3.69 -0.56 16.24
N LEU A 5 -3.16 0.13 15.24
CA LEU A 5 -1.84 -0.10 14.68
C LEU A 5 -0.92 1.11 14.95
N PRO A 6 0.29 0.92 15.50
CA PRO A 6 1.30 1.97 15.51
C PRO A 6 1.80 2.20 14.08
N VAL A 7 1.73 3.44 13.60
CA VAL A 7 2.22 3.83 12.28
C VAL A 7 3.25 4.94 12.41
N ARG A 8 4.33 4.84 11.65
CA ARG A 8 5.30 5.95 11.56
C ARG A 8 4.78 6.99 10.59
N VAL A 9 4.91 8.24 10.98
CA VAL A 9 4.49 9.40 10.21
C VAL A 9 5.66 10.37 10.13
N GLN A 10 5.94 10.88 8.94
CA GLN A 10 6.90 11.96 8.76
C GLN A 10 6.17 13.31 8.87
N VAL A 11 6.61 14.12 9.83
CA VAL A 11 6.13 15.50 10.07
C VAL A 11 7.36 16.39 10.20
N ASP A 12 7.42 17.49 9.44
CA ASP A 12 8.57 18.41 9.42
C ASP A 12 9.93 17.71 9.27
N GLY A 13 9.96 16.67 8.42
CA GLY A 13 11.15 15.86 8.17
C GLY A 13 11.51 14.84 9.25
N ARG A 14 10.84 14.84 10.40
CA ARG A 14 11.06 13.91 11.51
C ARG A 14 10.09 12.74 11.46
N LEU A 15 10.57 11.55 11.77
CA LEU A 15 9.70 10.39 11.97
C LEU A 15 9.19 10.35 13.40
N VAL A 16 7.87 10.31 13.55
CA VAL A 16 7.16 10.18 14.81
C VAL A 16 6.16 9.03 14.72
N GLU A 17 5.82 8.43 15.86
CA GLU A 17 4.83 7.35 15.91
C GLU A 17 3.45 7.90 16.23
N TRP A 18 2.47 7.58 15.39
CA TRP A 18 1.06 7.92 15.54
C TRP A 18 0.25 6.62 15.60
N LYS A 19 -1.02 6.71 15.99
CA LYS A 19 -1.91 5.55 16.05
C LYS A 19 -2.88 5.57 14.89
N LEU A 20 -3.03 4.45 14.20
CA LEU A 20 -4.03 4.25 13.17
C LEU A 20 -5.05 3.23 13.67
N LEU A 21 -6.29 3.67 13.86
CA LEU A 21 -7.40 2.80 14.19
C LEU A 21 -8.06 2.38 12.88
N VAL A 22 -8.26 1.08 12.72
CA VAL A 22 -8.94 0.46 11.58
C VAL A 22 -10.21 -0.19 12.10
N GLU A 23 -11.36 0.28 11.66
CA GLU A 23 -12.68 -0.19 12.10
C GLU A 23 -13.50 -0.72 10.92
N GLY A 24 -14.38 -1.67 11.22
CA GLY A 24 -15.26 -2.31 10.25
C GLY A 24 -14.70 -3.61 9.66
N ASP A 25 -15.54 -4.33 8.94
CA ASP A 25 -15.19 -5.42 8.02
C ASP A 25 -15.71 -5.10 6.60
N GLY A 26 -15.90 -3.80 6.35
CA GLY A 26 -16.64 -3.20 5.24
C GLY A 26 -17.93 -2.50 5.73
N PRO A 27 -18.23 -1.26 5.27
CA PRO A 27 -17.26 -0.25 4.86
C PRO A 27 -16.22 -0.02 5.97
N TRP A 28 -14.98 0.27 5.58
CA TRP A 28 -13.87 0.48 6.48
C TRP A 28 -13.79 1.93 6.90
N VAL A 29 -13.41 2.17 8.15
CA VAL A 29 -13.10 3.49 8.69
C VAL A 29 -11.66 3.48 9.17
N LEU A 30 -10.86 4.44 8.70
CA LEU A 30 -9.50 4.67 9.18
C LEU A 30 -9.47 5.98 9.96
N THR A 31 -9.02 5.92 11.21
CA THR A 31 -8.83 7.10 12.06
C THR A 31 -7.37 7.19 12.48
N LEU A 32 -6.69 8.24 12.04
CA LEU A 32 -5.31 8.53 12.41
C LEU A 32 -5.28 9.53 13.56
N ARG A 33 -4.59 9.17 14.64
CA ARG A 33 -4.44 9.97 15.86
C ARG A 33 -3.00 10.36 16.10
N SER A 34 -2.77 11.67 16.22
CA SER A 34 -1.48 12.22 16.61
C SER A 34 -1.26 12.11 18.13
N PRO A 35 -0.01 12.07 18.61
CA PRO A 35 0.30 12.13 20.05
C PRO A 35 -0.22 13.40 20.75
N ALA A 36 -0.49 14.47 19.99
CA ALA A 36 -1.04 15.72 20.50
C ALA A 36 -2.57 15.72 20.63
N GLY A 37 -3.25 14.61 20.28
CA GLY A 37 -4.71 14.47 20.38
C GLY A 37 -5.48 14.94 19.15
N ASN A 38 -4.81 15.42 18.09
CA ASN A 38 -5.49 15.68 16.82
C ASN A 38 -5.82 14.37 16.12
N GLU A 39 -7.02 14.28 15.54
CA GLU A 39 -7.51 13.12 14.80
C GLU A 39 -8.00 13.51 13.41
N CYS A 40 -7.89 12.58 12.47
CA CYS A 40 -8.39 12.70 11.10
C CYS A 40 -8.89 11.33 10.68
N SER A 41 -10.07 11.26 10.07
CA SER A 41 -10.69 10.00 9.70
C SER A 41 -11.29 10.05 8.31
N ALA A 42 -11.29 8.88 7.65
CA ALA A 42 -11.91 8.67 6.35
C ALA A 42 -12.61 7.31 6.35
N GLN A 43 -13.53 7.13 5.40
CA GLN A 43 -14.26 5.87 5.22
C GLN A 43 -14.35 5.46 3.74
N GLY A 44 -14.53 4.17 3.48
CA GLY A 44 -14.67 3.64 2.11
C GLY A 44 -14.72 2.11 2.06
N ASP A 45 -14.75 1.57 0.84
CA ASP A 45 -15.02 0.14 0.61
C ASP A 45 -13.83 -0.77 0.87
N ASP A 46 -12.60 -0.25 0.75
CA ASP A 46 -11.38 -0.97 1.10
C ASP A 46 -10.35 -0.05 1.75
N VAL A 47 -9.49 -0.63 2.60
CA VAL A 47 -8.57 0.16 3.44
C VAL A 47 -7.50 0.92 2.64
N PHE A 48 -7.19 0.47 1.43
CA PHE A 48 -6.21 1.14 0.58
C PHE A 48 -6.78 2.45 0.02
N ASP A 49 -8.02 2.43 -0.48
CA ASP A 49 -8.67 3.65 -0.95
C ASP A 49 -8.99 4.59 0.21
N VAL A 50 -9.41 4.09 1.38
CA VAL A 50 -9.57 4.93 2.58
C VAL A 50 -8.25 5.60 2.97
N LEU A 51 -7.14 4.85 2.94
CA LEU A 51 -5.81 5.39 3.24
C LEU A 51 -5.39 6.48 2.24
N ARG A 52 -5.78 6.36 0.97
CA ARG A 52 -5.52 7.40 -0.05
C ARG A 52 -6.26 8.70 0.26
N VAL A 53 -7.55 8.62 0.62
CA VAL A 53 -8.33 9.80 1.05
C VAL A 53 -7.65 10.47 2.23
N LEU A 54 -7.33 9.69 3.27
CA LEU A 54 -6.65 10.18 4.47
C LEU A 54 -5.31 10.87 4.15
N ARG A 55 -4.50 10.28 3.26
CA ARG A 55 -3.23 10.87 2.81
C ARG A 55 -3.43 12.17 2.03
N ALA A 56 -4.47 12.27 1.21
CA ALA A 56 -4.79 13.50 0.48
C ALA A 56 -5.17 14.64 1.44
N GLU A 57 -5.94 14.35 2.50
CA GLU A 57 -6.29 15.34 3.53
C GLU A 57 -5.08 15.82 4.35
N LEU A 58 -4.08 14.96 4.55
CA LEU A 58 -2.85 15.25 5.28
C LEU A 58 -1.80 15.99 4.44
N ALA A 59 -1.87 15.89 3.11
CA ALA A 59 -0.88 16.46 2.20
C ALA A 59 -0.65 17.97 2.36
N PRO A 60 -1.69 18.83 2.54
CA PRO A 60 -1.49 20.27 2.78
C PRO A 60 -0.70 20.61 4.05
N ARG A 61 -0.65 19.66 5.01
CA ARG A 61 0.09 19.81 6.27
C ARG A 61 1.49 19.20 6.21
N ALA A 62 1.93 18.76 5.03
CA ALA A 62 3.20 18.04 4.82
C ALA A 62 3.38 16.79 5.71
N VAL A 63 2.26 16.15 6.10
CA VAL A 63 2.24 14.95 6.93
C VAL A 63 2.20 13.72 6.02
N LYS A 64 3.17 12.80 6.18
CA LYS A 64 3.25 11.57 5.37
C LYS A 64 3.14 10.32 6.24
N ILE A 65 2.14 9.48 5.98
CA ILE A 65 2.04 8.16 6.61
C ILE A 65 3.06 7.22 5.94
N CYS A 66 4.00 6.66 6.71
CA CYS A 66 5.10 5.86 6.20
C CYS A 66 4.79 4.35 6.26
N CYS A 67 3.76 3.92 5.53
CA CYS A 67 3.36 2.52 5.37
C CYS A 67 3.45 2.06 3.91
N ASN A 68 3.44 0.76 3.65
CA ASN A 68 3.53 0.21 2.29
C ASN A 68 2.41 0.73 1.38
N GLY A 69 1.19 0.91 1.89
CA GLY A 69 0.06 1.49 1.15
C GLY A 69 0.30 2.90 0.65
N ALA A 70 1.25 3.61 1.26
CA ALA A 70 1.63 4.96 0.90
C ALA A 70 2.71 5.05 -0.20
N ARG A 71 3.28 3.92 -0.63
CA ARG A 71 4.34 3.92 -1.65
C ARG A 71 3.82 4.36 -3.01
N ALA A 72 4.65 5.06 -3.80
CA ALA A 72 4.27 5.46 -5.15
C ALA A 72 4.00 4.25 -6.08
N ASN A 73 4.66 3.12 -5.84
CA ASN A 73 4.63 1.98 -6.73
C ASN A 73 3.84 0.78 -6.18
N VAL A 74 2.70 1.00 -5.53
CA VAL A 74 1.85 -0.11 -5.03
C VAL A 74 0.42 -0.04 -5.55
N ARG A 75 -0.22 -1.20 -5.67
CA ARG A 75 -1.66 -1.31 -5.94
C ARG A 75 -2.21 -2.63 -5.38
N PRO A 76 -3.43 -2.67 -4.83
CA PRO A 76 -4.12 -3.93 -4.60
C PRO A 76 -4.45 -4.61 -5.93
N SER A 77 -4.54 -5.94 -5.92
CA SER A 77 -5.21 -6.66 -7.00
C SER A 77 -6.72 -6.56 -6.82
N GLY A 78 -7.51 -6.81 -7.88
CA GLY A 78 -8.97 -6.85 -7.74
C GLY A 78 -9.44 -7.84 -6.66
N PHE A 79 -8.79 -9.00 -6.57
CA PHE A 79 -9.03 -9.97 -5.50
C PHE A 79 -8.66 -9.39 -4.12
N ALA A 80 -7.51 -8.74 -3.96
CA ALA A 80 -7.14 -8.14 -2.68
C ALA A 80 -8.13 -7.04 -2.24
N SER A 81 -8.58 -6.19 -3.18
CA SER A 81 -9.61 -5.18 -2.93
C SER A 81 -10.93 -5.79 -2.46
N SER A 82 -11.38 -6.91 -3.05
CA SER A 82 -12.59 -7.61 -2.60
C SER A 82 -12.51 -8.15 -1.17
N TYR A 83 -11.31 -8.24 -0.59
CA TYR A 83 -11.08 -8.63 0.81
C TYR A 83 -10.51 -7.47 1.64
N GLY A 84 -10.83 -6.22 1.27
CA GLY A 84 -10.51 -5.04 2.07
C GLY A 84 -9.08 -4.52 1.93
N SER A 85 -8.28 -5.00 0.96
CA SER A 85 -6.94 -4.48 0.65
C SER A 85 -5.92 -4.54 1.81
N TRP A 86 -5.98 -5.55 2.67
CA TRP A 86 -4.98 -5.77 3.75
C TRP A 86 -3.57 -6.08 3.24
N MET A 87 -3.48 -6.61 2.03
CA MET A 87 -2.25 -6.91 1.34
C MET A 87 -2.24 -6.22 -0.02
N ILE A 88 -1.08 -5.70 -0.41
CA ILE A 88 -0.90 -4.94 -1.64
C ILE A 88 0.37 -5.37 -2.35
N TYR A 89 0.39 -5.21 -3.67
CA TYR A 89 1.56 -5.56 -4.46
C TYR A 89 2.47 -4.36 -4.65
N VAL A 90 3.77 -4.57 -4.46
CA VAL A 90 4.81 -3.68 -4.95
C VAL A 90 5.00 -3.92 -6.44
N LEU A 91 4.73 -2.91 -7.24
CA LEU A 91 4.79 -2.95 -8.68
C LEU A 91 6.21 -2.67 -9.17
N HIS A 92 6.60 -3.40 -10.21
CA HIS A 92 7.87 -3.24 -10.91
C HIS A 92 7.62 -3.11 -12.41
N ARG A 93 8.21 -2.11 -13.06
CA ARG A 93 8.07 -1.94 -14.53
C ARG A 93 9.00 -2.85 -15.34
N TRP A 94 10.07 -3.34 -14.73
CA TRP A 94 11.10 -4.16 -15.37
C TRP A 94 10.81 -5.67 -15.31
N ARG A 95 9.81 -6.09 -14.53
CA ARG A 95 9.35 -7.48 -14.46
C ARG A 95 7.90 -7.60 -14.02
N PRO A 96 7.21 -8.70 -14.37
CA PRO A 96 5.99 -9.14 -13.73
C PRO A 96 6.07 -9.19 -12.20
N VAL A 97 4.96 -8.79 -11.59
CA VAL A 97 4.67 -8.88 -10.16
C VAL A 97 4.27 -10.31 -9.80
N THR A 98 4.68 -10.75 -8.61
CA THR A 98 4.43 -12.10 -8.08
C THR A 98 4.01 -12.03 -6.61
N VAL A 99 3.63 -13.16 -6.02
CA VAL A 99 3.27 -13.24 -4.58
C VAL A 99 4.40 -12.76 -3.64
N ARG A 100 5.66 -12.83 -4.08
CA ARG A 100 6.81 -12.31 -3.31
C ARG A 100 6.82 -10.79 -3.15
N ASP A 101 6.07 -10.11 -4.00
CA ASP A 101 5.91 -8.66 -4.00
C ASP A 101 4.69 -8.21 -3.19
N LEU A 102 3.92 -9.17 -2.67
CA LEU A 102 2.79 -8.92 -1.79
C LEU A 102 3.30 -8.57 -0.39
N VAL A 103 2.89 -7.41 0.11
CA VAL A 103 3.27 -6.86 1.41
C VAL A 103 2.04 -6.39 2.19
N PRO A 104 2.08 -6.35 3.53
CA PRO A 104 0.97 -5.83 4.33
C PRO A 104 0.84 -4.32 4.14
N THR A 105 -0.39 -3.84 3.97
CA THR A 105 -0.69 -2.45 3.61
C THR A 105 -0.20 -1.44 4.65
N PHE A 106 -0.34 -1.77 5.93
CA PHE A 106 0.02 -0.87 7.03
C PHE A 106 1.44 -1.06 7.57
N ASP A 107 2.16 -2.08 7.10
CA ASP A 107 3.56 -2.27 7.49
C ASP A 107 4.42 -1.09 7.05
N HIS A 108 5.41 -0.75 7.89
CA HIS A 108 6.29 0.39 7.67
C HIS A 108 7.00 0.34 6.32
N CYS A 109 7.10 1.49 5.65
CA CYS A 109 8.03 1.71 4.54
C CYS A 109 8.90 2.94 4.81
N GLU A 110 10.06 3.01 4.15
CA GLU A 110 10.94 4.19 4.26
C GLU A 110 10.26 5.45 3.71
N PRO A 111 10.44 6.63 4.33
CA PRO A 111 9.77 7.87 3.89
C PRO A 111 10.07 8.27 2.44
N GLY A 112 11.27 7.93 1.93
CA GLY A 112 11.66 8.20 0.54
C GLY A 112 10.92 7.35 -0.50
N LEU A 113 10.21 6.30 -0.07
CA LEU A 113 9.38 5.47 -0.96
C LEU A 113 7.92 5.95 -1.02
N VAL A 114 7.51 6.80 -0.07
CA VAL A 114 6.16 7.35 0.02
C VAL A 114 5.95 8.37 -1.08
N GLY A 115 4.92 8.15 -1.91
CA GLY A 115 4.52 9.10 -2.95
C GLY A 115 3.32 9.93 -2.55
N SER A 116 2.93 10.89 -3.39
CA SER A 116 1.59 11.49 -3.37
C SER A 116 0.54 10.50 -3.93
N VAL A 117 -0.75 10.84 -3.81
CA VAL A 117 -1.82 10.04 -4.42
C VAL A 117 -1.73 10.11 -5.95
N GLU A 118 -1.42 11.30 -6.48
CA GLU A 118 -1.24 11.57 -7.90
C GLU A 118 -0.03 10.82 -8.47
N GLU A 119 1.09 10.79 -7.74
CA GLU A 119 2.27 9.99 -8.13
C GLU A 119 1.95 8.49 -8.17
N GLN A 120 1.12 8.02 -7.23
CA GLN A 120 0.68 6.63 -7.16
C GLN A 120 -0.21 6.26 -8.36
N ASP A 121 -1.12 7.15 -8.77
CA ASP A 121 -1.95 6.95 -9.97
C ASP A 121 -1.12 7.06 -11.26
N ALA A 122 -0.22 8.03 -11.37
CA ALA A 122 0.68 8.16 -12.52
C ALA A 122 1.60 6.93 -12.68
N TYR A 123 2.06 6.34 -11.57
CA TYR A 123 2.82 5.09 -11.62
C TYR A 123 1.95 3.95 -12.17
N TRP A 124 0.71 3.84 -11.68
CA TRP A 124 -0.22 2.79 -12.09
C TRP A 124 -0.52 2.83 -13.60
N GLU A 125 -0.81 4.01 -14.14
CA GLU A 125 -1.03 4.20 -15.58
C GLU A 125 0.17 3.76 -16.43
N ARG A 126 1.38 4.17 -16.02
CA ARG A 126 2.63 3.77 -16.68
C ARG A 126 2.83 2.25 -16.60
N TYR A 127 2.55 1.65 -15.45
CA TYR A 127 2.65 0.20 -15.25
C TYR A 127 1.70 -0.57 -16.18
N LEU A 128 0.44 -0.13 -16.32
CA LEU A 128 -0.53 -0.73 -17.24
C LEU A 128 -0.07 -0.64 -18.71
N SER A 129 0.43 0.52 -19.12
CA SER A 129 0.97 0.72 -20.48
C SER A 129 2.11 -0.23 -20.80
N ASP A 130 3.02 -0.48 -19.86
CA ASP A 130 4.16 -1.37 -20.06
C ASP A 130 3.79 -2.85 -19.96
N ARG A 131 2.85 -3.21 -19.08
CA ARG A 131 2.39 -4.59 -18.94
C ARG A 131 1.79 -5.13 -20.23
N GLY A 132 1.07 -4.30 -20.99
CA GLY A 132 0.54 -4.65 -22.30
C GLY A 132 1.61 -5.00 -23.35
N LYS A 133 2.84 -4.49 -23.19
CA LYS A 133 3.97 -4.77 -24.09
C LYS A 133 4.61 -6.13 -23.75
N TRP A 134 4.77 -6.44 -22.46
CA TRP A 134 5.36 -7.70 -22.00
C TRP A 134 4.50 -8.93 -22.27
N LEU A 135 3.17 -8.82 -22.16
CA LEU A 135 2.26 -9.92 -22.51
C LEU A 135 2.41 -10.38 -23.97
N LYS A 136 2.97 -9.53 -24.84
CA LYS A 136 3.25 -9.85 -26.25
C LYS A 136 4.65 -10.45 -26.48
N LEU A 137 5.53 -10.43 -25.47
CA LEU A 137 6.93 -10.86 -25.53
C LEU A 137 7.19 -12.05 -24.60
N ILE A 138 6.30 -13.05 -24.63
CA ILE A 138 6.37 -14.24 -23.77
C ILE A 138 7.62 -15.05 -24.13
N ASN A 139 8.67 -14.87 -23.32
CA ASN A 139 9.90 -15.66 -23.33
C ASN A 139 9.75 -16.86 -22.37
N PRO A 140 10.13 -18.10 -22.75
CA PRO A 140 10.06 -19.30 -21.90
C PRO A 140 10.75 -19.18 -20.54
N VAL A 141 11.74 -18.29 -20.38
CA VAL A 141 12.36 -17.98 -19.08
C VAL A 141 11.35 -17.45 -18.05
N TRP A 142 10.32 -16.73 -18.50
CA TRP A 142 9.25 -16.25 -17.62
C TRP A 142 8.39 -17.38 -17.07
N TRP A 143 8.17 -18.47 -17.81
CA TRP A 143 7.44 -19.63 -17.29
C TRP A 143 8.18 -20.29 -16.13
N ALA A 144 9.49 -20.46 -16.24
CA ALA A 144 10.31 -20.95 -15.13
C ALA A 144 10.30 -19.97 -13.93
N TYR A 145 10.34 -18.67 -14.18
CA TYR A 145 10.20 -17.65 -13.13
C TYR A 145 8.84 -17.71 -12.43
N PHE A 146 7.73 -17.81 -13.17
CA PHE A 146 6.38 -17.92 -12.59
C PHE A 146 6.19 -19.23 -11.81
N LEU A 147 6.68 -20.35 -12.33
CA LEU A 147 6.66 -21.66 -11.66
C LEU A 147 7.41 -21.65 -10.32
N THR A 148 8.53 -20.94 -10.25
CA THR A 148 9.32 -20.86 -9.01
C THR A 148 8.80 -19.76 -8.08
N ALA A 149 8.23 -18.68 -8.62
CA ALA A 149 7.69 -17.57 -7.84
C ALA A 149 6.38 -17.92 -7.14
N SER A 150 5.57 -18.83 -7.68
CA SER A 150 4.37 -19.37 -7.03
C SER A 150 4.67 -20.20 -5.78
N TRP A 151 5.92 -20.63 -5.59
CA TRP A 151 6.38 -21.32 -4.37
C TRP A 151 6.92 -20.35 -3.30
N GLY A 152 6.97 -19.04 -3.60
CA GLY A 152 7.31 -18.01 -2.62
C GLY A 152 6.19 -17.79 -1.61
N ARG A 153 6.54 -17.42 -0.38
CA ARG A 153 5.56 -16.96 0.61
C ARG A 153 5.39 -15.44 0.51
N PRO A 154 4.19 -14.89 0.77
CA PRO A 154 4.03 -13.46 1.00
C PRO A 154 5.00 -12.98 2.09
N LYS A 155 5.43 -11.72 2.01
CA LYS A 155 6.17 -11.13 3.12
C LYS A 155 5.20 -10.90 4.27
N PHE A 156 5.06 -11.90 5.13
CA PHE A 156 4.28 -11.79 6.36
C PHE A 156 5.23 -11.42 7.50
N ARG A 157 4.78 -10.55 8.40
CA ARG A 157 5.42 -10.41 9.70
C ARG A 157 5.02 -11.64 10.53
N PRO A 158 5.94 -12.41 11.16
CA PRO A 158 5.48 -13.26 12.25
C PRO A 158 4.77 -12.36 13.27
N GLY A 159 3.61 -12.79 13.76
CA GLY A 159 2.91 -12.08 14.83
C GLY A 159 3.82 -11.90 16.06
N PRO A 160 3.42 -11.06 17.02
CA PRO A 160 4.20 -10.85 18.25
C PRO A 160 4.59 -12.16 18.92
#